data_AF-A0A2K3N0K3-F1
#
_entry.id   AF-A0A2K3N0K3-F1
#
_cell.length_a   1.000
_cell.length_b   1.000
_cell.length_c   1.000
_cell.angle_alpha   90.00
_cell.angle_beta   90.00
_cell.angle_gamma   90.00
#
_symmetry.space_group_name_H-M   'P 1'
#
loop_
_entity.id
_entity.type
_entity.pdbx_description
1 polymer ?
#
loop_
_entity_poly.entity_id
_entity_poly.type
_entity_poly.pdbx_seq_one_letter_code
_entity_poly.pdbx_strand_id
1 'polypeptide(L)'
;VSFNIVKITAICPMSLLERMSDLLRWQKKDPSMVLPWKQDSLPIFSDLSPLYHTRKRPEPLTAQEERDLELANKRFQELCEKCVQSNIPLLVDAEFTSVQPAIDYFTYAAAIVHNKGENPIVFNTMQTYLKDAKDRLFLASKAADKMGIPMGFKLVRGAYMSSERKLAADLGFASPIHNTIKDTHKCFNDCSNFMLEKIANGPGGLVLATHNIESGKLAAAKAHELGIGKVNHKMEFAQLYGMSEALSFGLSNAGFQVSKYMPFGPVETVMPYLLRRAEENRGVLAASGFDRQLMRKELFRRLKSSVF
;
A
#
# COMPACT_ATOMS: atom_id res chain seq x y z
N VAL A 1 -15.34 2.48 -6.71
CA VAL A 1 -14.68 3.36 -7.70
C VAL A 1 -13.56 2.53 -8.30
N SER A 2 -13.21 2.65 -9.58
CA SER A 2 -12.06 1.89 -10.11
C SER A 2 -10.79 2.69 -9.85
N PHE A 3 -9.81 2.10 -9.15
CA PHE A 3 -8.49 2.70 -8.98
C PHE A 3 -7.60 2.39 -10.17
N ASN A 4 -6.87 3.39 -10.66
CA ASN A 4 -5.67 3.14 -11.45
C ASN A 4 -4.53 2.77 -10.50
N ILE A 5 -3.71 1.80 -10.88
CA ILE A 5 -2.61 1.32 -10.05
C ILE A 5 -1.31 1.54 -10.79
N VAL A 6 -0.34 2.13 -10.12
CA VAL A 6 0.97 2.42 -10.69
C VAL A 6 2.08 1.93 -9.79
N LYS A 7 3.12 1.42 -10.43
CA LYS A 7 4.41 1.18 -9.78
C LYS A 7 5.39 2.25 -10.24
N ILE A 8 6.03 2.90 -9.29
CA ILE A 8 7.04 3.90 -9.64
C ILE A 8 8.23 3.25 -10.36
N THR A 9 8.52 1.97 -10.10
CA THR A 9 9.53 1.20 -10.85
C THR A 9 9.22 1.00 -12.33
N ALA A 10 7.97 1.24 -12.77
CA ALA A 10 7.61 1.26 -14.19
C ALA A 10 7.85 2.64 -14.85
N ILE A 11 8.05 3.69 -14.04
CA ILE A 11 8.24 5.08 -14.49
C ILE A 11 9.70 5.53 -14.31
N CYS A 12 10.34 5.05 -13.25
CA CYS A 12 11.69 5.37 -12.82
C CYS A 12 12.52 4.08 -12.71
N PRO A 13 13.75 4.03 -13.25
CA PRO A 13 14.63 2.88 -13.13
C PRO A 13 14.85 2.47 -11.66
N MET A 14 14.84 1.16 -11.38
CA MET A 14 15.04 0.63 -10.04
C MET A 14 16.35 1.14 -9.40
N SER A 15 17.45 1.17 -10.16
CA SER A 15 18.74 1.66 -9.69
C SER A 15 18.70 3.12 -9.22
N LEU A 16 17.94 3.96 -9.91
CA LEU A 16 17.76 5.36 -9.52
C LEU A 16 16.91 5.48 -8.25
N LEU A 17 15.85 4.67 -8.11
CA LEU A 17 15.04 4.62 -6.89
C LEU A 17 15.83 4.13 -5.67
N GLU A 18 16.76 3.18 -5.86
CA GLU A 18 17.69 2.74 -4.81
C GLU A 18 18.60 3.90 -4.39
N ARG A 19 19.21 4.59 -5.35
CA ARG A 19 20.07 5.77 -5.11
C ARG A 19 19.34 6.90 -4.38
N MET A 20 18.12 7.23 -4.82
CA MET A 20 17.26 8.20 -4.14
C MET A 20 16.93 7.77 -2.71
N SER A 21 16.59 6.49 -2.52
CA SER A 21 16.25 5.97 -1.20
C SER A 21 17.44 6.01 -0.25
N ASP A 22 18.65 5.77 -0.75
CA ASP A 22 19.87 5.93 0.03
C ASP A 22 20.14 7.37 0.43
N LEU A 23 19.98 8.32 -0.50
CA LEU A 23 20.10 9.74 -0.21
C LEU A 23 19.06 10.20 0.83
N LEU A 24 17.80 9.77 0.72
CA LEU A 24 16.75 10.06 1.70
C LEU A 24 17.05 9.45 3.07
N ARG A 25 17.52 8.21 3.13
CA ARG A 25 17.94 7.57 4.39
C ARG A 25 19.12 8.28 5.01
N TRP A 26 20.09 8.72 4.21
CA TRP A 26 21.23 9.47 4.73
C TRP A 26 20.79 10.82 5.28
N GLN A 27 19.92 11.56 4.59
CA GLN A 27 19.35 12.81 5.10
C GLN A 27 18.58 12.61 6.43
N LYS A 28 17.92 11.45 6.64
CA LYS A 28 17.31 11.13 7.95
C LYS A 28 18.37 10.96 9.06
N LYS A 29 19.56 10.45 8.75
CA LYS A 29 20.69 10.33 9.71
C LYS A 29 21.41 11.66 9.93
N ASP A 30 21.56 12.43 8.85
CA ASP A 30 22.26 13.71 8.82
C ASP A 30 21.35 14.76 8.16
N PRO A 31 20.52 15.47 8.96
CA PRO A 31 19.61 16.49 8.46
C PRO A 31 20.31 17.69 7.80
N SER A 32 21.64 17.84 7.96
CA SER A 32 22.40 18.89 7.28
C SER A 32 22.61 18.61 5.79
N MET A 33 22.40 17.35 5.34
CA MET A 33 22.49 16.99 3.94
C MET A 33 21.39 17.67 3.12
N VAL A 34 21.79 18.53 2.18
CA VAL A 34 20.89 19.12 1.19
C VAL A 34 20.78 18.21 -0.02
N LEU A 35 19.55 17.98 -0.48
CA LEU A 35 19.23 17.22 -1.69
C LEU A 35 18.62 18.20 -2.70
N PRO A 36 19.38 18.70 -3.69
CA PRO A 36 18.93 19.79 -4.58
C PRO A 36 17.65 19.48 -5.35
N TRP A 37 17.43 18.22 -5.71
CA TRP A 37 16.25 17.74 -6.43
C TRP A 37 15.03 17.51 -5.53
N LYS A 38 15.18 17.58 -4.20
CA LYS A 38 14.12 17.21 -3.25
C LYS A 38 13.14 18.36 -3.07
N GLN A 39 11.87 18.09 -3.37
CA GLN A 39 10.73 18.97 -3.17
C GLN A 39 10.05 18.70 -1.82
N ASP A 40 9.06 19.53 -1.48
CA ASP A 40 8.22 19.31 -0.31
C ASP A 40 7.53 17.94 -0.37
N SER A 41 7.50 17.26 0.78
CA SER A 41 6.99 15.91 0.93
C SER A 41 6.51 15.69 2.37
N LEU A 42 5.72 14.65 2.59
CA LEU A 42 5.32 14.22 3.93
C LEU A 42 6.44 13.37 4.58
N PRO A 43 6.43 13.16 5.90
CA PRO A 43 7.40 12.29 6.57
C PRO A 43 7.41 10.87 5.99
N ILE A 44 8.56 10.49 5.41
CA ILE A 44 8.79 9.16 4.80
C ILE A 44 9.28 8.15 5.85
N PHE A 45 9.96 8.62 6.90
CA PHE A 45 10.55 7.78 7.93
C PHE A 45 9.94 8.08 9.31
N SER A 46 9.80 7.05 10.12
CA SER A 46 9.66 7.18 11.57
C SER A 46 11.01 6.88 12.24
N ASP A 47 11.07 6.98 13.57
CA ASP A 47 12.28 6.63 14.32
C ASP A 47 12.53 5.12 14.39
N LEU A 48 11.51 4.31 14.09
CA LEU A 48 11.63 2.86 13.94
C LEU A 48 12.03 2.43 12.52
N SER A 49 12.11 3.36 11.56
CA SER A 49 12.40 3.02 10.18
C SER A 49 13.81 2.41 10.02
N PRO A 50 13.95 1.30 9.28
CA PRO A 50 15.24 0.66 9.08
C PRO A 50 16.13 1.49 8.15
N LEU A 51 17.26 1.98 8.68
CA LEU A 51 18.25 2.75 7.92
C LEU A 51 19.50 1.95 7.54
N TYR A 52 19.49 0.63 7.72
CA TYR A 52 20.64 -0.25 7.53
C TYR A 52 21.05 -0.45 6.06
N HIS A 53 20.16 -0.12 5.11
CA HIS A 53 20.46 -0.16 3.67
C HIS A 53 21.64 0.76 3.31
N THR A 54 21.69 1.94 3.95
CA THR A 54 22.67 2.98 3.62
C THR A 54 23.70 3.10 4.73
N ARG A 55 24.80 2.34 4.63
CA ARG A 55 25.84 2.29 5.68
C ARG A 55 26.86 3.41 5.59
N LYS A 56 27.09 3.93 4.38
CA LYS A 56 28.05 4.98 4.09
C LYS A 56 27.32 6.13 3.43
N ARG A 57 27.92 7.33 3.49
CA ARG A 57 27.39 8.51 2.83
C ARG A 57 27.29 8.23 1.33
N PRO A 58 26.08 8.28 0.74
CA PRO A 58 25.94 8.11 -0.69
C PRO A 58 26.44 9.37 -1.40
N GLU A 59 27.09 9.16 -2.55
CA GLU A 59 27.41 10.26 -3.46
C GLU A 59 26.12 10.92 -3.97
N PRO A 60 26.12 12.25 -4.23
CA PRO A 60 25.03 12.94 -4.89
C PRO A 60 24.64 12.25 -6.20
N LEU A 61 23.41 12.51 -6.67
CA LEU A 61 23.00 12.05 -7.99
C LEU A 61 23.91 12.67 -9.06
N THR A 62 24.27 11.88 -10.06
CA THR A 62 24.96 12.39 -11.25
C THR A 62 24.02 13.28 -12.06
N ALA A 63 24.56 14.14 -12.92
CA ALA A 63 23.74 14.97 -13.80
C ALA A 63 22.81 14.14 -14.71
N GLN A 64 23.18 12.90 -15.05
CA GLN A 64 22.29 12.00 -15.78
C GLN A 64 21.16 11.46 -14.90
N GLU A 65 21.48 11.03 -13.67
CA GLU A 65 20.49 10.57 -12.70
C GLU A 65 19.48 11.67 -12.34
N GLU A 66 19.91 12.93 -12.24
CA GLU A 66 19.02 14.08 -12.01
C GLU A 66 18.08 14.31 -13.20
N ARG A 67 18.59 14.25 -14.45
CA ARG A 67 17.74 14.32 -15.65
C ARG A 67 16.74 13.17 -15.72
N ASP A 68 17.17 11.96 -15.39
CA ASP A 68 16.29 10.78 -15.39
C ASP A 68 15.21 10.90 -14.30
N LEU A 69 15.56 11.48 -13.15
CA LEU A 69 14.61 11.80 -12.08
C LEU A 69 13.60 12.86 -12.52
N GLU A 70 14.04 13.93 -13.18
CA GLU A 70 13.15 14.95 -13.75
C GLU A 70 12.15 14.35 -14.74
N LEU A 71 12.61 13.47 -15.64
CA LEU A 71 11.75 12.77 -16.59
C LEU A 71 10.76 11.82 -15.90
N ALA A 72 11.20 11.10 -14.87
CA ALA A 72 10.34 10.24 -14.07
C ALA A 72 9.26 11.05 -13.33
N ASN A 73 9.64 12.18 -12.73
CA ASN A 73 8.71 13.11 -12.09
C ASN A 73 7.70 13.63 -13.11
N LYS A 74 8.15 14.10 -14.28
CA LYS A 74 7.26 14.60 -15.33
C LYS A 74 6.21 13.56 -15.74
N ARG A 75 6.63 12.32 -16.03
CA ARG A 75 5.71 11.22 -16.38
C ARG A 75 4.72 10.92 -15.26
N PHE A 76 5.17 10.92 -14.01
CA PHE A 76 4.29 10.66 -12.87
C PHE A 76 3.29 11.80 -12.63
N GLN A 77 3.70 13.06 -12.81
CA GLN A 77 2.83 14.22 -12.73
C GLN A 77 1.78 14.20 -13.85
N GLU A 78 2.17 13.93 -15.10
CA GLU A 78 1.23 13.77 -16.22
C GLU A 78 0.18 12.68 -15.94
N LEU A 79 0.59 11.56 -15.34
CA LEU A 79 -0.34 10.50 -14.91
C LEU A 79 -1.30 10.98 -13.81
N CYS A 80 -0.79 11.70 -12.81
CA CYS A 80 -1.62 12.28 -11.74
C CYS A 80 -2.62 13.29 -12.29
N GLU A 81 -2.20 14.19 -13.19
CA GLU A 81 -3.07 15.17 -13.84
C GLU A 81 -4.19 14.51 -14.65
N LYS A 82 -3.90 13.42 -15.36
CA LYS A 82 -4.92 12.65 -16.08
C LYS A 82 -5.92 12.00 -15.13
N CYS A 83 -5.45 11.52 -13.98
CA CYS A 83 -6.29 10.97 -12.92
C CYS A 83 -7.18 12.05 -12.30
N VAL A 84 -6.66 13.26 -12.05
CA VAL A 84 -7.44 14.43 -11.60
C VAL A 84 -8.50 14.81 -12.63
N GLN A 85 -8.12 14.99 -13.90
CA GLN A 85 -9.02 15.36 -15.00
C GLN A 85 -10.17 14.36 -15.18
N SER A 86 -9.87 13.07 -14.97
CA SER A 86 -10.84 11.98 -15.12
C SER A 86 -11.58 11.65 -13.83
N ASN A 87 -11.24 12.29 -12.71
CA ASN A 87 -11.71 11.97 -11.36
C ASN A 87 -11.58 10.48 -11.01
N ILE A 88 -10.42 9.89 -11.36
CA ILE A 88 -10.08 8.49 -11.10
C ILE A 88 -8.94 8.47 -10.09
N PRO A 89 -9.11 7.85 -8.90
CA PRO A 89 -8.03 7.71 -7.94
C PRO A 89 -6.84 6.90 -8.48
N LEU A 90 -5.63 7.37 -8.17
CA LEU A 90 -4.35 6.74 -8.47
C LEU A 90 -3.75 6.14 -7.20
N LEU A 91 -3.57 4.83 -7.19
CA LEU A 91 -2.93 4.09 -6.12
C LEU A 91 -1.49 3.78 -6.50
N VAL A 92 -0.55 4.24 -5.68
CA VAL A 92 0.87 3.91 -5.83
C VAL A 92 1.17 2.66 -5.01
N ASP A 93 1.61 1.61 -5.68
CA ASP A 93 1.99 0.35 -5.05
C ASP A 93 3.29 0.48 -4.26
N ALA A 94 3.34 -0.22 -3.13
CA ALA A 94 4.56 -0.36 -2.33
C ALA A 94 5.39 -1.55 -2.80
N GLU A 95 6.70 -1.46 -2.64
CA GLU A 95 7.68 -2.46 -3.09
C GLU A 95 8.68 -2.80 -1.96
N PHE A 96 9.92 -3.10 -2.31
CA PHE A 96 10.97 -3.48 -1.36
C PHE A 96 11.37 -2.30 -0.46
N THR A 97 11.80 -2.58 0.77
CA THR A 97 12.26 -1.55 1.69
C THR A 97 13.50 -0.80 1.18
N SER A 98 14.25 -1.37 0.23
CA SER A 98 15.39 -0.74 -0.46
C SER A 98 14.99 0.45 -1.33
N VAL A 99 13.77 0.48 -1.88
CA VAL A 99 13.27 1.55 -2.76
C VAL A 99 12.05 2.30 -2.23
N GLN A 100 11.39 1.76 -1.19
CA GLN A 100 10.17 2.35 -0.63
C GLN A 100 10.30 3.84 -0.25
N PRO A 101 11.43 4.34 0.29
CA PRO A 101 11.56 5.76 0.59
C PRO A 101 11.42 6.67 -0.63
N ALA A 102 11.98 6.28 -1.78
CA ALA A 102 11.78 7.02 -3.02
C ALA A 102 10.33 6.94 -3.49
N ILE A 103 9.69 5.76 -3.41
CA ILE A 103 8.27 5.60 -3.78
C ILE A 103 7.37 6.49 -2.91
N ASP A 104 7.59 6.50 -1.59
CA ASP A 104 6.86 7.33 -0.65
C ASP A 104 7.08 8.83 -0.95
N TYR A 105 8.33 9.22 -1.26
CA TYR A 105 8.66 10.58 -1.69
C TYR A 105 7.87 11.02 -2.93
N PHE A 106 7.90 10.23 -4.01
CA PHE A 106 7.13 10.49 -5.24
C PHE A 106 5.65 10.66 -4.92
N THR A 107 5.10 9.72 -4.14
CA THR A 107 3.67 9.70 -3.83
C THR A 107 3.25 10.92 -3.01
N TYR A 108 4.01 11.27 -1.98
CA TYR A 108 3.67 12.38 -1.09
C TYR A 108 3.89 13.75 -1.74
N ALA A 109 4.94 13.90 -2.55
CA ALA A 109 5.13 15.12 -3.34
C ALA A 109 3.96 15.33 -4.32
N ALA A 110 3.53 14.27 -5.02
CA ALA A 110 2.36 14.35 -5.89
C ALA A 110 1.05 14.58 -5.11
N ALA A 111 0.89 13.98 -3.93
CA ALA A 111 -0.28 14.22 -3.09
C ALA A 111 -0.38 15.70 -2.65
N ILE A 112 0.73 16.34 -2.31
CA ILE A 112 0.75 17.77 -1.96
C ILE A 112 0.23 18.64 -3.12
N VAL A 113 0.60 18.30 -4.35
CA VAL A 113 0.17 19.02 -5.55
C VAL A 113 -1.30 18.72 -5.88
N HIS A 114 -1.69 17.45 -5.93
CA HIS A 114 -2.95 17.01 -6.56
C HIS A 114 -4.10 16.70 -5.60
N ASN A 115 -3.82 16.36 -4.34
CA ASN A 115 -4.90 16.07 -3.39
C ASN A 115 -5.49 17.36 -2.86
N LYS A 116 -6.77 17.59 -3.17
CA LYS A 116 -7.55 18.79 -2.77
C LYS A 116 -8.96 18.37 -2.36
N GLY A 117 -9.64 19.22 -1.59
CA GLY A 117 -11.02 18.99 -1.17
C GLY A 117 -11.16 17.85 -0.15
N GLU A 118 -12.21 17.04 -0.29
CA GLU A 118 -12.49 15.95 0.65
C GLU A 118 -11.91 14.59 0.24
N ASN A 119 -11.90 14.30 -1.07
CA ASN A 119 -11.54 12.99 -1.60
C ASN A 119 -10.15 13.06 -2.26
N PRO A 120 -9.14 12.34 -1.76
CA PRO A 120 -7.82 12.33 -2.37
C PRO A 120 -7.85 11.65 -3.74
N ILE A 121 -6.96 12.08 -4.65
CA ILE A 121 -6.72 11.42 -5.93
C ILE A 121 -5.55 10.45 -5.80
N VAL A 122 -4.46 10.88 -5.15
CA VAL A 122 -3.24 10.10 -4.97
C VAL A 122 -3.27 9.35 -3.64
N PHE A 123 -3.09 8.03 -3.71
CA PHE A 123 -3.06 7.12 -2.57
C PHE A 123 -1.67 6.47 -2.42
N ASN A 124 -1.16 6.44 -1.19
CA ASN A 124 0.06 5.71 -0.84
C ASN A 124 -0.28 4.31 -0.28
N THR A 125 0.56 3.31 -0.53
CA THR A 125 0.42 1.98 0.05
C THR A 125 1.28 1.79 1.29
N MET A 126 0.65 1.57 2.44
CA MET A 126 1.31 1.26 3.71
C MET A 126 1.39 -0.25 3.94
N GLN A 127 2.59 -0.78 4.10
CA GLN A 127 2.84 -2.21 4.35
C GLN A 127 2.97 -2.50 5.86
N THR A 128 1.90 -3.01 6.48
CA THR A 128 1.78 -3.17 7.94
C THR A 128 2.49 -4.40 8.52
N TYR A 129 3.22 -5.15 7.70
CA TYR A 129 4.19 -6.15 8.16
C TYR A 129 5.49 -5.50 8.69
N LEU A 130 5.79 -4.26 8.29
CA LEU A 130 6.95 -3.52 8.77
C LEU A 130 6.66 -2.96 10.16
N LYS A 131 7.64 -3.09 11.06
CA LYS A 131 7.54 -2.60 12.44
C LYS A 131 7.31 -1.09 12.55
N ASP A 132 7.70 -0.33 11.52
CA ASP A 132 7.61 1.12 11.47
C ASP A 132 6.32 1.65 10.81
N ALA A 133 5.47 0.77 10.27
CA ALA A 133 4.36 1.15 9.40
C ALA A 133 3.31 2.01 10.11
N LYS A 134 2.96 1.67 11.35
CA LYS A 134 1.99 2.43 12.16
C LYS A 134 2.49 3.87 12.40
N ASP A 135 3.77 4.00 12.75
CA ASP A 135 4.37 5.30 13.05
C ASP A 135 4.49 6.16 11.79
N ARG A 136 4.91 5.57 10.66
CA ARG A 136 4.94 6.28 9.36
C ARG A 136 3.55 6.74 8.94
N LEU A 137 2.54 5.88 9.06
CA LEU A 137 1.15 6.23 8.76
C LEU A 137 0.66 7.41 9.61
N PHE A 138 0.95 7.40 10.91
CA PHE A 138 0.55 8.46 11.84
C PHE A 138 1.28 9.77 11.52
N LEU A 139 2.60 9.73 11.32
CA LEU A 139 3.41 10.91 11.00
C LEU A 139 2.97 11.54 9.67
N ALA A 140 2.80 10.74 8.62
CA ALA A 140 2.35 11.23 7.32
C ALA A 140 0.93 11.81 7.40
N SER A 141 0.00 11.13 8.09
CA SER A 141 -1.36 11.62 8.29
C SER A 141 -1.39 12.95 9.04
N LYS A 142 -0.62 13.07 10.14
CA LYS A 142 -0.53 14.30 10.93
C LYS A 142 0.11 15.45 10.16
N ALA A 143 1.12 15.16 9.33
CA ALA A 143 1.74 16.17 8.47
C ALA A 143 0.77 16.66 7.40
N ALA A 144 0.03 15.74 6.76
CA ALA A 144 -0.99 16.09 5.77
C ALA A 144 -2.09 16.98 6.38
N ASP A 145 -2.53 16.67 7.61
CA ASP A 145 -3.53 17.48 8.33
C ASP A 145 -3.03 18.91 8.60
N LYS A 146 -1.77 19.06 9.04
CA LYS A 146 -1.16 20.38 9.26
C LYS A 146 -1.10 21.21 7.97
N MET A 147 -0.99 20.55 6.83
CA MET A 147 -0.97 21.19 5.52
C MET A 147 -2.38 21.36 4.91
N GLY A 148 -3.43 20.82 5.54
CA GLY A 148 -4.79 20.84 5.00
C GLY A 148 -4.98 19.96 3.76
N ILE A 149 -4.20 18.90 3.60
CA ILE A 149 -4.22 18.02 2.42
C ILE A 149 -4.95 16.71 2.75
N PRO A 150 -6.00 16.30 1.99
CA PRO A 150 -6.55 14.96 2.13
C PRO A 150 -5.52 13.91 1.73
N MET A 151 -5.29 12.91 2.59
CA MET A 151 -4.42 11.79 2.25
C MET A 151 -5.20 10.50 2.08
N GLY A 152 -4.90 9.79 1.00
CA GLY A 152 -5.40 8.46 0.71
C GLY A 152 -4.36 7.40 1.10
N PHE A 153 -4.79 6.36 1.82
CA PHE A 153 -3.92 5.22 2.14
C PHE A 153 -4.54 3.88 1.77
N LYS A 154 -3.77 3.03 1.09
CA LYS A 154 -4.04 1.60 0.97
C LYS A 154 -3.28 0.87 2.06
N LEU A 155 -3.98 0.17 2.94
CA LEU A 155 -3.36 -0.70 3.93
C LEU A 155 -3.26 -2.11 3.37
N VAL A 156 -2.04 -2.67 3.38
CA VAL A 156 -1.76 -4.08 3.08
C VAL A 156 -0.92 -4.66 4.21
N ARG A 157 -0.88 -5.99 4.35
CA ARG A 157 0.15 -6.62 5.20
C ARG A 157 1.53 -6.42 4.58
N GLY A 158 1.76 -6.99 3.39
CA GLY A 158 3.03 -6.92 2.68
C GLY A 158 3.19 -8.14 1.77
N ALA A 159 4.10 -8.06 0.80
CA ALA A 159 4.31 -9.12 -0.18
C ALA A 159 5.78 -9.56 -0.34
N TYR A 160 6.69 -9.01 0.48
CA TYR A 160 8.14 -9.18 0.30
C TYR A 160 8.84 -9.81 1.52
N MET A 161 8.06 -10.46 2.42
CA MET A 161 8.51 -10.95 3.73
C MET A 161 9.83 -11.72 3.71
N SER A 162 9.94 -12.68 2.78
CA SER A 162 11.08 -13.60 2.68
C SER A 162 12.35 -12.84 2.27
N SER A 163 12.25 -12.01 1.24
CA SER A 163 13.36 -11.21 0.72
C SER A 163 13.86 -10.19 1.75
N GLU A 164 12.95 -9.52 2.45
CA GLU A 164 13.30 -8.54 3.48
C GLU A 164 14.00 -9.18 4.69
N ARG A 165 13.54 -10.37 5.13
CA ARG A 165 14.20 -11.13 6.20
C ARG A 165 15.59 -11.58 5.79
N LYS A 166 15.72 -12.11 4.57
CA LYS A 166 17.00 -12.54 4.01
C LYS A 166 17.97 -11.36 3.93
N LEU A 167 17.55 -10.24 3.36
CA LEU A 167 18.37 -9.05 3.24
C LEU A 167 18.86 -8.54 4.60
N ALA A 168 17.97 -8.42 5.59
CA ALA A 168 18.38 -8.00 6.93
C ALA A 168 19.41 -8.96 7.56
N ALA A 169 19.22 -10.27 7.42
CA ALA A 169 20.13 -11.29 7.93
C ALA A 169 21.51 -11.25 7.22
N ASP A 170 21.53 -11.16 5.89
CA ASP A 170 22.76 -11.05 5.08
C ASP A 170 23.55 -9.79 5.46
N LEU A 171 22.84 -8.74 5.87
CA LEU A 171 23.42 -7.49 6.35
C LEU A 171 23.78 -7.53 7.86
N GLY A 172 23.41 -8.56 8.61
CA GLY A 172 23.67 -8.66 10.06
C GLY A 172 22.77 -7.78 10.94
N PHE A 173 21.57 -7.45 10.47
CA PHE A 173 20.58 -6.64 11.19
C PHE A 173 19.34 -7.46 11.58
N ALA A 174 18.64 -6.99 12.62
CA ALA A 174 17.33 -7.52 12.95
C ALA A 174 16.32 -7.27 11.81
N SER A 175 15.42 -8.22 11.60
CA SER A 175 14.39 -8.10 10.57
C SER A 175 13.52 -6.85 10.81
N PRO A 176 13.24 -6.04 9.75
CA PRO A 176 12.35 -4.89 9.83
C PRO A 176 10.88 -5.30 9.95
N ILE A 177 10.58 -6.58 9.75
CA ILE A 177 9.22 -7.15 9.79
C ILE A 177 8.91 -7.59 11.21
N HIS A 178 7.63 -7.53 11.58
CA HIS A 178 7.13 -8.10 12.82
C HIS A 178 7.56 -9.57 13.02
N ASN A 179 7.80 -9.93 14.29
CA ASN A 179 8.33 -11.24 14.65
C ASN A 179 7.30 -12.35 14.42
N THR A 180 6.01 -12.05 14.62
CA THR A 180 4.92 -13.00 14.39
C THR A 180 3.86 -12.47 13.42
N ILE A 181 3.10 -13.40 12.85
CA ILE A 181 1.93 -13.06 12.03
C ILE A 181 0.84 -12.35 12.85
N LYS A 182 0.72 -12.68 14.14
CA LYS A 182 -0.23 -12.04 15.07
C LYS A 182 0.10 -10.56 15.24
N ASP A 183 1.38 -10.22 15.38
CA ASP A 183 1.83 -8.83 15.46
C ASP A 183 1.53 -8.06 14.17
N THR A 184 1.74 -8.69 13.00
CA THR A 184 1.36 -8.11 11.70
C THR A 184 -0.14 -7.89 11.61
N HIS A 185 -0.96 -8.83 12.08
CA HIS A 185 -2.42 -8.68 12.11
C HIS A 185 -2.85 -7.55 13.05
N LYS A 186 -2.22 -7.47 14.22
CA LYS A 186 -2.45 -6.39 15.17
C LYS A 186 -2.10 -5.03 14.55
N CYS A 187 -0.93 -4.89 13.92
CA CYS A 187 -0.54 -3.65 13.26
C CYS A 187 -1.52 -3.28 12.13
N PHE A 188 -1.94 -4.24 11.31
CA PHE A 188 -2.94 -4.00 10.26
C PHE A 188 -4.25 -3.45 10.84
N ASN A 189 -4.78 -4.11 11.88
CA ASN A 189 -6.05 -3.73 12.50
C ASN A 189 -5.94 -2.38 13.25
N ASP A 190 -4.84 -2.13 13.95
CA ASP A 190 -4.56 -0.84 14.60
C ASP A 190 -4.54 0.31 13.57
N CYS A 191 -3.81 0.13 12.45
CA CYS A 191 -3.76 1.12 11.36
C CYS A 191 -5.12 1.31 10.69
N SER A 192 -5.89 0.22 10.50
CA SER A 192 -7.24 0.27 9.96
C SER A 192 -8.18 1.08 10.87
N ASN A 193 -8.15 0.83 12.18
CA ASN A 193 -8.98 1.56 13.13
C ASN A 193 -8.66 3.05 13.12
N PHE A 194 -7.37 3.39 13.19
CA PHE A 194 -6.89 4.78 13.12
C PHE A 194 -7.40 5.49 11.85
N MET A 195 -7.25 4.87 10.68
CA MET A 195 -7.68 5.49 9.43
C MET A 195 -9.19 5.59 9.33
N LEU A 196 -9.94 4.61 9.82
CA LEU A 196 -11.41 4.66 9.87
C LEU A 196 -11.91 5.84 10.70
N GLU A 197 -11.40 5.99 11.92
CA GLU A 197 -11.75 7.12 12.80
C GLU A 197 -11.40 8.47 12.17
N LYS A 198 -10.25 8.53 11.47
CA LYS A 198 -9.79 9.71 10.75
C LYS A 198 -10.72 10.11 9.61
N ILE A 199 -11.04 9.17 8.70
CA ILE A 199 -11.87 9.48 7.51
C ILE A 199 -13.35 9.66 7.85
N ALA A 200 -13.83 9.12 8.98
CA ALA A 200 -15.19 9.36 9.45
C ALA A 200 -15.44 10.85 9.72
N ASN A 201 -14.44 11.54 10.26
CA ASN A 201 -14.55 12.90 10.78
C ASN A 201 -13.77 13.93 9.96
N GLY A 202 -13.25 13.55 8.79
CA GLY A 202 -12.33 14.40 8.05
C GLY A 202 -12.15 14.06 6.57
N PRO A 203 -11.34 14.84 5.86
CA PRO A 203 -10.97 14.57 4.49
C PRO A 203 -9.94 13.42 4.42
N GLY A 204 -9.96 12.64 3.35
CA GLY A 204 -9.06 11.50 3.17
C GLY A 204 -9.75 10.27 2.59
N GLY A 205 -8.97 9.21 2.39
CA GLY A 205 -9.46 7.97 1.78
C GLY A 205 -8.72 6.74 2.30
N LEU A 206 -9.43 5.61 2.32
CA LEU A 206 -8.91 4.35 2.83
C LEU A 206 -9.24 3.19 1.88
N VAL A 207 -8.21 2.46 1.47
CA VAL A 207 -8.35 1.17 0.82
C VAL A 207 -7.85 0.08 1.77
N LEU A 208 -8.72 -0.83 2.20
CA LEU A 208 -8.35 -1.97 3.03
C LEU A 208 -8.15 -3.22 2.19
N ALA A 209 -6.89 -3.53 1.86
CA ALA A 209 -6.54 -4.70 1.08
C ALA A 209 -6.24 -5.90 1.98
N THR A 210 -7.20 -6.84 2.09
CA THR A 210 -7.09 -8.02 2.96
C THR A 210 -7.91 -9.21 2.47
N HIS A 211 -7.30 -10.40 2.56
CA HIS A 211 -7.94 -11.72 2.43
C HIS A 211 -8.36 -12.33 3.78
N ASN A 212 -7.93 -11.71 4.88
CA ASN A 212 -8.24 -12.18 6.22
C ASN A 212 -9.66 -11.74 6.62
N ILE A 213 -10.53 -12.73 6.78
CA ILE A 213 -11.96 -12.55 7.10
C ILE A 213 -12.13 -11.79 8.44
N GLU A 214 -11.34 -12.11 9.45
CA GLU A 214 -11.47 -11.49 10.76
C GLU A 214 -11.08 -10.00 10.73
N SER A 215 -9.98 -9.64 10.05
CA SER A 215 -9.65 -8.24 9.80
C SER A 215 -10.74 -7.52 8.99
N GLY A 216 -11.32 -8.20 7.99
CA GLY A 216 -12.42 -7.64 7.18
C GLY A 216 -13.68 -7.37 8.00
N LYS A 217 -14.09 -8.32 8.85
CA LYS A 217 -15.23 -8.18 9.76
C LYS A 217 -15.02 -7.06 10.77
N LEU A 218 -13.84 -6.99 11.40
CA LEU A 218 -13.51 -5.95 12.38
C LEU A 218 -13.60 -4.55 11.74
N ALA A 219 -13.00 -4.39 10.56
CA ALA A 219 -13.05 -3.13 9.84
C ALA A 219 -14.46 -2.75 9.38
N ALA A 220 -15.24 -3.72 8.88
CA ALA A 220 -16.63 -3.49 8.47
C ALA A 220 -17.53 -3.10 9.66
N ALA A 221 -17.37 -3.76 10.81
CA ALA A 221 -18.10 -3.42 12.03
C ALA A 221 -17.76 -2.00 12.51
N LYS A 222 -16.46 -1.64 12.53
CA LYS A 222 -16.03 -0.29 12.92
C LYS A 222 -16.50 0.78 11.93
N ALA A 223 -16.45 0.50 10.63
CA ALA A 223 -16.96 1.42 9.62
C ALA A 223 -18.46 1.67 9.80
N HIS A 224 -19.24 0.63 10.11
CA HIS A 224 -20.67 0.76 10.40
C HIS A 224 -20.93 1.59 11.68
N GLU A 225 -20.18 1.34 12.76
CA GLU A 225 -20.23 2.12 14.00
C GLU A 225 -19.98 3.62 13.75
N LEU A 226 -19.03 3.93 12.86
CA LEU A 226 -18.66 5.30 12.50
C LEU A 226 -19.57 5.93 11.43
N GLY A 227 -20.60 5.21 10.95
CA GLY A 227 -21.48 5.69 9.87
C GLY A 227 -20.79 5.78 8.50
N ILE A 228 -19.60 5.18 8.33
CA ILE A 228 -18.92 5.03 7.04
C ILE A 228 -19.65 3.92 6.28
N GLY A 229 -20.67 4.30 5.52
CA GLY A 229 -21.53 3.38 4.77
C GLY A 229 -21.94 3.93 3.40
N LYS A 230 -23.02 3.38 2.82
CA LYS A 230 -23.48 3.51 1.41
C LYS A 230 -23.41 4.90 0.75
N VAL A 231 -23.36 5.99 1.54
CA VAL A 231 -23.37 7.38 1.07
C VAL A 231 -21.96 8.00 1.03
N ASN A 232 -21.01 7.48 1.83
CA ASN A 232 -19.69 8.08 2.00
C ASN A 232 -18.61 7.19 1.37
N HIS A 233 -18.22 7.49 0.13
CA HIS A 233 -17.26 6.71 -0.67
C HIS A 233 -15.78 6.91 -0.27
N LYS A 234 -15.50 7.27 0.98
CA LYS A 234 -14.13 7.44 1.51
C LYS A 234 -13.41 6.12 1.80
N MET A 235 -14.12 4.99 1.73
CA MET A 235 -13.58 3.67 2.06
C MET A 235 -13.90 2.63 0.98
N GLU A 236 -12.90 1.80 0.66
CA GLU A 236 -13.05 0.64 -0.20
C GLU A 236 -12.30 -0.58 0.37
N PHE A 237 -12.88 -1.76 0.25
CA PHE A 237 -12.17 -3.02 0.48
C PHE A 237 -11.56 -3.52 -0.82
N ALA A 238 -10.39 -4.15 -0.74
CA ALA A 238 -9.74 -4.72 -1.91
C ALA A 238 -9.25 -6.15 -1.64
N GLN A 239 -9.40 -7.01 -2.65
CA GLN A 239 -8.84 -8.36 -2.68
C GLN A 239 -8.13 -8.58 -4.01
N LEU A 240 -7.24 -9.56 -4.08
CA LEU A 240 -6.68 -9.99 -5.35
C LEU A 240 -7.74 -10.78 -6.11
N TYR A 241 -7.77 -10.62 -7.43
CA TYR A 241 -8.67 -11.39 -8.29
C TYR A 241 -8.40 -12.89 -8.14
N GLY A 242 -9.46 -13.67 -7.93
CA GLY A 242 -9.38 -15.11 -7.68
C GLY A 242 -9.10 -15.52 -6.22
N MET A 243 -9.12 -14.57 -5.28
CA MET A 243 -8.88 -14.83 -3.86
C MET A 243 -10.00 -14.24 -2.98
N SER A 244 -10.39 -14.99 -1.94
CA SER A 244 -11.32 -14.56 -0.89
C SER A 244 -12.67 -14.08 -1.41
N GLU A 245 -13.29 -14.85 -2.31
CA GLU A 245 -14.56 -14.46 -2.94
C GLU A 245 -15.69 -14.35 -1.91
N ALA A 246 -15.77 -15.25 -0.93
CA ALA A 246 -16.81 -15.17 0.09
C ALA A 246 -16.71 -13.88 0.93
N LEU A 247 -15.49 -13.42 1.21
CA LEU A 247 -15.27 -12.14 1.90
C LEU A 247 -15.74 -10.98 1.02
N SER A 248 -15.37 -10.98 -0.27
CA SER A 248 -15.76 -9.94 -1.21
C SER A 248 -17.28 -9.82 -1.35
N PHE A 249 -17.97 -10.95 -1.53
CA PHE A 249 -19.44 -10.97 -1.58
C PHE A 249 -20.06 -10.53 -0.24
N GLY A 250 -19.51 -10.99 0.89
CA GLY A 250 -20.00 -10.59 2.21
C GLY A 250 -19.90 -9.08 2.44
N LEU A 251 -18.77 -8.46 2.09
CA LEU A 251 -18.55 -7.02 2.22
C LEU A 251 -19.43 -6.21 1.25
N SER A 252 -19.57 -6.67 0.01
CA SER A 252 -20.45 -6.04 -0.99
C SER A 252 -21.92 -6.07 -0.54
N ASN A 253 -22.39 -7.22 -0.04
CA ASN A 253 -23.74 -7.38 0.51
C ASN A 253 -23.97 -6.52 1.76
N ALA A 254 -22.91 -6.23 2.53
CA ALA A 254 -22.95 -5.29 3.65
C ALA A 254 -22.98 -3.80 3.19
N GLY A 255 -22.90 -3.53 1.88
CA GLY A 255 -23.02 -2.20 1.30
C GLY A 255 -21.71 -1.45 1.13
N PHE A 256 -20.56 -2.13 1.24
CA PHE A 256 -19.25 -1.53 1.02
C PHE A 256 -18.82 -1.60 -0.45
N GLN A 257 -17.98 -0.66 -0.88
CA GLN A 257 -17.26 -0.80 -2.15
C GLN A 257 -16.21 -1.90 -2.01
N VAL A 258 -16.12 -2.76 -3.02
CA VAL A 258 -15.19 -3.88 -3.07
C VAL A 258 -14.54 -3.94 -4.45
N SER A 259 -13.21 -3.86 -4.47
CA SER A 259 -12.39 -3.96 -5.67
C SER A 259 -11.63 -5.28 -5.75
N LYS A 260 -11.42 -5.75 -6.99
CA LYS A 260 -10.53 -6.87 -7.30
C LYS A 260 -9.29 -6.35 -8.03
N TYR A 261 -8.15 -6.47 -7.37
CA TYR A 261 -6.85 -6.18 -7.99
C TYR A 261 -6.57 -7.23 -9.05
N MET A 262 -6.49 -6.79 -10.30
CA MET A 262 -6.25 -7.65 -11.46
C MET A 262 -4.97 -7.23 -12.17
N PRO A 263 -3.90 -8.06 -12.14
CA PRO A 263 -2.77 -7.84 -13.03
C PRO A 263 -3.19 -8.12 -14.47
N PHE A 264 -2.71 -7.32 -15.42
CA PHE A 264 -2.92 -7.51 -16.84
C PHE A 264 -1.62 -7.25 -17.59
N GLY A 265 -1.26 -8.15 -18.51
CA GLY A 265 -0.06 -8.05 -19.33
C GLY A 265 0.45 -9.41 -19.81
N PRO A 266 1.50 -9.42 -20.65
CA PRO A 266 2.16 -10.65 -21.09
C PRO A 266 2.67 -11.48 -19.92
N VAL A 267 2.67 -12.81 -20.04
CA VAL A 267 3.01 -13.74 -18.96
C VAL A 267 4.38 -13.42 -18.36
N GLU A 268 5.37 -13.15 -19.20
CA GLU A 268 6.76 -12.85 -18.82
C GLU A 268 6.84 -11.63 -17.89
N THR A 269 6.01 -10.62 -18.15
CA THR A 269 5.96 -9.38 -17.35
C THR A 269 5.26 -9.58 -16.00
N VAL A 270 4.32 -10.54 -15.91
CA VAL A 270 3.58 -10.83 -14.69
C VAL A 270 4.18 -11.98 -13.86
N MET A 271 5.20 -12.68 -14.36
CA MET A 271 5.87 -13.77 -13.63
C MET A 271 6.29 -13.40 -12.19
N PRO A 272 6.93 -12.23 -11.94
CA PRO A 272 7.28 -11.84 -10.57
C PRO A 272 6.05 -11.67 -9.65
N TYR A 273 4.91 -11.23 -10.21
CA TYR A 273 3.65 -11.17 -9.46
C TYR A 273 3.15 -12.58 -9.12
N LEU A 274 3.14 -13.50 -10.09
CA LEU A 274 2.69 -14.88 -9.89
C LEU A 274 3.53 -15.62 -8.84
N LEU A 275 4.85 -15.41 -8.82
CA LEU A 275 5.73 -15.99 -7.79
C LEU A 275 5.36 -15.51 -6.38
N ARG A 276 5.12 -14.20 -6.19
CA ARG A 276 4.66 -13.66 -4.90
C ARG A 276 3.29 -14.22 -4.49
N ARG A 277 2.39 -14.46 -5.44
CA ARG A 277 1.10 -15.13 -5.18
C ARG A 277 1.28 -16.59 -4.77
N ALA A 278 2.21 -17.30 -5.40
CA ALA A 278 2.54 -18.68 -5.02
C ALA A 278 3.10 -18.74 -3.59
N GLU A 279 3.99 -17.81 -3.21
CA GLU A 279 4.51 -17.70 -1.84
C GLU A 279 3.41 -17.36 -0.81
N GLU A 280 2.55 -16.38 -1.12
CA GLU A 280 1.39 -16.05 -0.29
C GLU A 280 0.47 -17.27 -0.10
N ASN A 281 0.19 -17.98 -1.19
CA ASN A 281 -0.66 -19.18 -1.21
C ASN A 281 -0.07 -20.40 -0.50
N ARG A 282 1.26 -20.51 -0.41
CA ARG A 282 1.89 -21.53 0.46
C ARG A 282 1.52 -21.33 1.92
N GLY A 283 1.44 -20.07 2.40
CA GLY A 283 0.93 -19.74 3.73
C GLY A 283 -0.60 -19.72 3.84
N VAL A 284 -1.30 -19.48 2.74
CA VAL A 284 -2.77 -19.30 2.63
C VAL A 284 -3.55 -20.61 2.34
N LEU A 285 -2.91 -21.78 2.48
CA LEU A 285 -3.65 -23.05 2.57
C LEU A 285 -4.75 -23.02 3.66
N ALA A 286 -4.68 -22.09 4.62
CA ALA A 286 -5.75 -21.78 5.58
C ALA A 286 -6.88 -20.84 5.04
N ALA A 287 -6.58 -19.77 4.31
CA ALA A 287 -7.63 -18.80 3.89
C ALA A 287 -8.46 -19.30 2.69
N SER A 288 -7.87 -20.13 1.82
CA SER A 288 -8.61 -20.85 0.77
C SER A 288 -9.48 -21.99 1.31
N GLY A 289 -9.31 -22.41 2.56
CA GLY A 289 -10.09 -23.49 3.17
C GLY A 289 -11.58 -23.13 3.29
N PHE A 290 -11.87 -21.90 3.68
CA PHE A 290 -13.25 -21.43 3.85
C PHE A 290 -14.01 -21.33 2.52
N ASP A 291 -13.41 -20.68 1.51
CA ASP A 291 -14.02 -20.60 0.17
C ASP A 291 -14.24 -22.00 -0.42
N ARG A 292 -13.26 -22.91 -0.29
CA ARG A 292 -13.42 -24.31 -0.73
C ARG A 292 -14.56 -25.02 -0.01
N GLN A 293 -14.72 -24.80 1.30
CA GLN A 293 -15.81 -25.38 2.07
C GLN A 293 -17.18 -24.86 1.59
N LEU A 294 -17.30 -23.55 1.33
CA LEU A 294 -18.52 -22.95 0.81
C LEU A 294 -18.84 -23.44 -0.62
N MET A 295 -17.84 -23.49 -1.50
CA MET A 295 -18.00 -24.03 -2.85
C MET A 295 -18.43 -25.49 -2.82
N ARG A 296 -17.84 -26.31 -1.93
CA ARG A 296 -18.26 -27.70 -1.72
C ARG A 296 -19.72 -27.76 -1.28
N LYS A 297 -20.14 -26.97 -0.28
CA LYS A 297 -21.55 -26.92 0.18
C LYS A 297 -22.50 -26.55 -0.96
N GLU A 298 -22.14 -25.55 -1.76
CA GLU A 298 -22.95 -25.10 -2.90
C GLU A 298 -23.03 -26.16 -4.01
N LEU A 299 -21.93 -26.83 -4.34
CA LEU A 299 -21.92 -27.96 -5.29
C LEU A 299 -22.84 -29.09 -4.81
N PHE A 300 -22.74 -29.50 -3.54
CA PHE A 300 -23.64 -30.51 -2.97
C PHE A 300 -25.11 -30.09 -3.01
N ARG A 301 -25.40 -28.81 -2.73
CA ARG A 301 -26.77 -28.27 -2.83
C ARG A 301 -27.31 -28.38 -4.25
N ARG A 302 -26.52 -27.98 -5.26
CA ARG A 302 -26.90 -28.05 -6.68
C ARG A 302 -27.12 -29.49 -7.15
N LEU A 303 -26.22 -30.41 -6.78
CA LEU A 303 -26.37 -31.82 -7.11
C LEU A 303 -27.65 -32.41 -6.51
N LYS A 304 -27.97 -32.09 -5.24
CA LYS A 304 -29.22 -32.52 -4.62
C LYS A 304 -30.45 -31.96 -5.32
N SER A 305 -30.42 -30.70 -5.75
CA SER A 305 -31.53 -30.08 -6.50
C SER A 305 -31.63 -30.49 -7.97
N SER A 306 -30.69 -31.30 -8.49
CA SER A 306 -30.73 -31.84 -9.85
C SER A 306 -31.10 -33.32 -9.88
N VAL A 307 -31.05 -34.00 -8.73
CA VAL A 307 -31.40 -35.42 -8.56
C VAL A 307 -32.84 -35.58 -8.02
N PHE A 308 -33.49 -34.47 -7.64
CA PHE A 308 -34.91 -34.34 -7.32
C PHE A 308 -35.48 -33.16 -8.11
#